data_AF-A0A517DZY1-F1
#
_entry.id   AF-A0A517DZY1-F1
#
_cell.length_a   1.000
_cell.length_b   1.000
_cell.length_c   1.000
_cell.angle_alpha   90.00
_cell.angle_beta   90.00
_cell.angle_gamma   90.00
#
_symmetry.space_group_name_H-M   'P 1'
#
loop_
_entity.id
_entity.type
_entity.pdbx_description
1 polymer ?
#
loop_
_entity_poly.entity_id
_entity_poly.type
_entity_poly.pdbx_seq_one_letter_code
_entity_poly.pdbx_strand_id
1 'polypeptide(L)'
;MQQSLERSSRRPKGLMNSLATNFFHFRNPYTTAWWSTSYPGFGHISMGNYVSGFLLFFWEMVVNTKAKVNLAILYSFTGRYDMAKEIVDNRWLLLYVLVFIFAIWDSYRLALQFNQLAILADRHEETIQPVHISIMEINTLDRRSPWVAVVWSVVAPGLGHIYTHRIPTGFFLIIWWIAIAYYSFLFQSTQYSALGLFEQAKAIVDPEWLMYLPSIYGFAIYDAYVNTVEYNRLFEKEQAAFFKKNYQNPDFKMPTGVETDMHITATFEHSLKLELAISELEHKGIAPDHICAIPMNTPRKNMEIFDSIHRADGMSMFDLPTVLGTVFMLFGVMWGFMWTWGPIIWGLIALFAGGALGFACKYMYYKLYVQRQPAACNNEVLLIVGCQKSEGEMVEKVLSGHLALSLGRKE
;
A
#
# COMPACT_ATOMS: atom_id res chain seq x y z
N MET A 1 2.11 44.79 -2.06
CA MET A 1 2.72 43.70 -1.26
C MET A 1 1.60 43.01 -0.48
N GLN A 2 0.73 42.28 -1.18
CA GLN A 2 -0.31 41.46 -0.57
C GLN A 2 0.28 40.07 -0.44
N GLN A 3 0.67 39.68 0.77
CA GLN A 3 0.81 38.27 1.10
C GLN A 3 -0.55 37.63 0.79
N SER A 4 -0.59 36.82 -0.27
CA SER A 4 -1.65 35.83 -0.42
C SER A 4 -1.62 34.99 0.84
N LEU A 5 -2.59 35.21 1.74
CA LEU A 5 -2.92 34.25 2.79
C LEU A 5 -3.16 32.93 2.05
N GLU A 6 -2.14 32.05 2.03
CA GLU A 6 -2.32 30.67 1.62
C GLU A 6 -3.46 30.15 2.48
N ARG A 7 -4.61 29.93 1.84
CA ARG A 7 -5.82 29.49 2.52
C ARG A 7 -5.54 28.05 2.92
N SER A 8 -4.95 27.85 4.09
CA SER A 8 -4.64 26.51 4.61
C SER A 8 -5.93 25.70 4.57
N SER A 9 -5.95 24.62 3.79
CA SER A 9 -7.15 23.79 3.69
C SER A 9 -7.60 23.38 5.09
N ARG A 10 -8.90 23.52 5.37
CA ARG A 10 -9.49 23.10 6.64
C ARG A 10 -9.26 21.60 6.88
N ARG A 11 -9.15 20.81 5.81
CA ARG A 11 -9.01 19.34 5.83
C ARG A 11 -8.03 18.90 4.74
N PRO A 12 -6.71 19.02 4.97
CA PRO A 12 -5.73 18.65 3.97
C PRO A 12 -5.79 17.14 3.68
N LYS A 13 -5.53 16.77 2.42
CA LYS A 13 -5.51 15.37 1.99
C LYS A 13 -4.35 14.59 2.60
N GLY A 14 -3.20 15.25 2.74
CA GLY A 14 -1.99 14.68 3.30
C GLY A 14 -0.87 15.70 3.37
N LEU A 15 0.28 15.27 3.87
CA LEU A 15 1.51 16.05 3.97
C LEU A 15 2.69 15.17 3.57
N MET A 16 3.64 15.77 2.86
CA MET A 16 4.95 15.20 2.57
C MET A 16 6.02 15.91 3.39
N ASN A 17 6.94 15.14 3.96
CA ASN A 17 8.17 15.63 4.54
C ASN A 17 9.33 14.68 4.19
N SER A 18 10.53 14.96 4.72
CA SER A 18 11.74 14.16 4.49
C SER A 18 11.64 12.69 4.94
N LEU A 19 10.73 12.36 5.85
CA LEU A 19 10.64 11.03 6.45
C LEU A 19 9.53 10.18 5.84
N ALA A 20 8.40 10.79 5.51
CA ALA A 20 7.24 10.07 5.01
C ALA A 20 6.27 10.97 4.25
N THR A 21 5.50 10.32 3.38
CA THR A 21 4.25 10.85 2.85
C THR A 21 3.09 10.27 3.67
N ASN A 22 2.41 11.10 4.45
CA ASN A 22 1.28 10.68 5.27
C ASN A 22 -0.01 11.33 4.78
N PHE A 23 -1.07 10.54 4.58
CA PHE A 23 -2.27 11.00 3.91
C PHE A 23 -3.49 10.18 4.31
N PHE A 24 -4.67 10.78 4.12
CA PHE A 24 -5.95 10.12 4.36
C PHE A 24 -6.43 9.43 3.08
N HIS A 25 -6.68 8.14 3.16
CA HIS A 25 -7.39 7.38 2.14
C HIS A 25 -8.45 6.50 2.78
N PHE A 26 -9.41 6.04 1.98
CA PHE A 26 -10.45 5.15 2.46
C PHE A 26 -9.86 3.75 2.74
N ARG A 27 -10.22 3.14 3.87
CA ARG A 27 -9.74 1.84 4.33
C ARG A 27 -10.91 1.00 4.84
N ASN A 28 -10.80 -0.33 4.74
CA ASN A 28 -11.70 -1.21 5.46
C ASN A 28 -11.35 -1.21 6.97
N PRO A 29 -12.22 -0.71 7.87
CA PRO A 29 -11.92 -0.65 9.30
C PRO A 29 -11.68 -2.04 9.92
N TYR A 30 -12.32 -3.09 9.40
CA TYR A 30 -12.11 -4.46 9.87
C TYR A 30 -10.71 -4.98 9.54
N THR A 31 -10.18 -4.63 8.36
CA THR A 31 -8.80 -5.01 8.01
C THR A 31 -7.79 -4.29 8.90
N THR A 32 -8.00 -3.01 9.18
CA THR A 32 -7.17 -2.27 10.15
C THR A 32 -7.21 -2.90 11.54
N ALA A 33 -8.40 -3.29 12.01
CA ALA A 33 -8.59 -3.96 13.29
C ALA A 33 -7.89 -5.32 13.33
N TRP A 34 -7.99 -6.11 12.24
CA TRP A 34 -7.28 -7.37 12.08
C TRP A 34 -5.77 -7.22 12.24
N TRP A 35 -5.17 -6.18 11.65
CA TRP A 35 -3.74 -5.97 11.82
C TRP A 35 -3.35 -5.72 13.27
N SER A 36 -4.16 -4.96 14.02
CA SER A 36 -3.99 -4.84 15.48
C SER A 36 -4.25 -6.14 16.24
N THR A 37 -5.12 -7.03 15.74
CA THR A 37 -5.31 -8.38 16.29
C THR A 37 -4.09 -9.27 16.04
N SER A 38 -3.47 -9.16 14.87
CA SER A 38 -2.27 -9.94 14.53
C SER A 38 -1.05 -9.51 15.32
N TYR A 39 -0.93 -8.21 15.60
CA TYR A 39 0.10 -7.62 16.43
C TYR A 39 -0.34 -6.19 16.83
N PRO A 40 -0.57 -5.91 18.12
CA PRO A 40 -0.90 -4.57 18.58
C PRO A 40 0.08 -3.51 18.07
N GLY A 41 -0.46 -2.46 17.47
CA GLY A 41 0.31 -1.37 16.86
C GLY A 41 0.31 -1.38 15.33
N PHE A 42 0.16 -2.52 14.67
CA PHE A 42 0.12 -2.57 13.20
C PHE A 42 -1.06 -1.81 12.59
N GLY A 43 -2.25 -1.87 13.20
CA GLY A 43 -3.37 -1.06 12.76
C GLY A 43 -3.04 0.44 12.76
N HIS A 44 -2.44 0.95 13.84
CA HIS A 44 -2.01 2.34 13.95
C HIS A 44 -0.90 2.72 12.97
N ILE A 45 0.12 1.86 12.81
CA ILE A 45 1.22 2.07 11.86
C ILE A 45 0.66 2.15 10.44
N SER A 46 -0.27 1.26 10.06
CA SER A 46 -0.87 1.27 8.72
C SER A 46 -1.51 2.61 8.40
N MET A 47 -2.13 3.24 9.41
CA MET A 47 -2.81 4.52 9.26
C MET A 47 -1.89 5.75 9.32
N GLY A 48 -0.59 5.56 9.57
CA GLY A 48 0.37 6.66 9.71
C GLY A 48 0.42 7.26 11.12
N ASN A 49 -0.21 6.62 12.11
CA ASN A 49 -0.12 7.00 13.52
C ASN A 49 1.10 6.33 14.16
N TYR A 50 2.30 6.75 13.74
CA TYR A 50 3.56 6.07 14.05
C TYR A 50 3.87 5.99 15.55
N VAL A 51 3.70 7.07 16.30
CA VAL A 51 4.03 7.11 17.73
C VAL A 51 3.22 6.07 18.51
N SER A 52 1.90 6.10 18.39
CA SER A 52 1.01 5.13 19.05
C SER A 52 1.29 3.71 18.57
N GLY A 53 1.49 3.54 17.26
CA GLY A 53 1.77 2.24 16.67
C GLY A 53 3.07 1.60 17.15
N PHE A 54 4.17 2.36 17.18
CA PHE A 54 5.47 1.88 17.67
C PHE A 54 5.46 1.59 19.17
N LEU A 55 4.77 2.42 19.96
CA LEU A 55 4.61 2.17 21.40
C LEU A 55 3.81 0.90 21.69
N LEU A 56 2.69 0.70 20.98
CA LEU A 56 1.87 -0.51 21.13
C LEU A 56 2.62 -1.76 20.66
N PHE A 57 3.40 -1.67 19.58
CA PHE A 57 4.26 -2.76 19.12
C PHE A 57 5.31 -3.12 20.17
N PHE A 58 6.01 -2.13 20.73
CA PHE A 58 7.02 -2.39 21.75
C PHE A 58 6.41 -2.99 23.01
N TRP A 59 5.25 -2.46 23.41
CA TRP A 59 4.49 -2.98 24.54
C TRP A 59 4.09 -4.44 24.31
N GLU A 60 3.60 -4.79 23.11
CA GLU A 60 3.26 -6.16 22.73
C GLU A 60 4.47 -7.08 22.88
N MET A 61 5.61 -6.70 22.31
CA MET A 61 6.84 -7.48 22.38
C MET A 61 7.22 -7.81 23.83
N VAL A 62 7.20 -6.80 24.71
CA VAL A 62 7.57 -6.97 26.12
C VAL A 62 6.55 -7.84 26.85
N VAL A 63 5.27 -7.52 26.76
CA VAL A 63 4.23 -8.19 27.56
C VAL A 63 4.00 -9.62 27.07
N ASN A 64 3.99 -9.87 25.76
CA ASN A 64 3.86 -11.22 25.20
C ASN A 64 5.04 -12.12 25.62
N THR A 65 6.29 -11.61 25.56
CA THR A 65 7.49 -12.35 26.01
C THR A 65 7.45 -12.64 27.51
N LYS A 66 6.98 -11.69 28.34
CA LYS A 66 6.86 -11.91 29.79
C LYS A 66 5.71 -12.82 30.18
N ALA A 67 4.61 -12.79 29.43
CA ALA A 67 3.45 -13.65 29.62
C ALA A 67 3.59 -15.05 29.01
N LYS A 68 4.59 -15.26 28.12
CA LYS A 68 4.77 -16.48 27.33
C LYS A 68 3.56 -16.79 26.41
N VAL A 69 2.90 -15.75 25.91
CA VAL A 69 1.67 -15.88 25.10
C VAL A 69 1.94 -16.70 23.83
N ASN A 70 3.01 -16.41 23.08
CA ASN A 70 3.34 -17.16 21.86
C ASN A 70 3.55 -18.67 22.12
N LEU A 71 4.25 -19.03 23.20
CA LEU A 71 4.44 -20.44 23.58
C LEU A 71 3.13 -21.09 24.03
N ALA A 72 2.30 -20.36 24.78
CA ALA A 72 0.99 -20.83 25.20
C ALA A 72 0.07 -21.12 24.00
N ILE A 73 0.10 -20.25 22.99
CA ILE A 73 -0.61 -20.45 21.71
C ILE A 73 -0.09 -21.72 21.03
N LEU A 74 1.23 -21.85 20.87
CA LEU A 74 1.85 -23.03 20.26
C LEU A 74 1.43 -24.32 20.97
N TYR A 75 1.52 -24.38 22.30
CA TYR A 75 1.13 -25.55 23.08
C TYR A 75 -0.37 -25.83 23.00
N SER A 76 -1.21 -24.80 23.05
CA SER A 76 -2.67 -24.96 22.93
C SER A 76 -3.07 -25.56 21.58
N PHE A 77 -2.56 -25.03 20.47
CA PHE A 77 -2.91 -25.52 19.13
C PHE A 77 -2.24 -26.85 18.77
N THR A 78 -1.25 -27.30 19.54
CA THR A 78 -0.64 -28.62 19.42
C THR A 78 -1.20 -29.65 20.41
N GLY A 79 -2.24 -29.30 21.17
CA GLY A 79 -2.94 -30.20 22.11
C GLY A 79 -2.23 -30.40 23.45
N ARG A 80 -1.16 -29.64 23.74
CA ARG A 80 -0.38 -29.71 24.98
C ARG A 80 -0.90 -28.71 26.00
N TYR A 81 -2.17 -28.86 26.39
CA TYR A 81 -2.86 -27.86 27.22
C TYR A 81 -2.26 -27.69 28.62
N ASP A 82 -1.71 -28.75 29.21
CA ASP A 82 -1.12 -28.68 30.55
C ASP A 82 0.15 -27.82 30.54
N MET A 83 1.02 -28.03 29.54
CA MET A 83 2.19 -27.18 29.30
C MET A 83 1.80 -25.71 29.05
N ALA A 84 0.71 -25.47 28.32
CA ALA A 84 0.23 -24.12 28.06
C ALA A 84 -0.21 -23.41 29.36
N LYS A 85 -0.87 -24.11 30.29
CA LYS A 85 -1.28 -23.54 31.57
C LYS A 85 -0.10 -23.30 32.52
N GLU A 86 0.90 -24.18 32.49
CA GLU A 86 2.07 -24.09 33.36
C GLU A 86 3.03 -22.97 32.95
N ILE A 87 3.21 -22.73 31.65
CA ILE A 87 4.22 -21.78 31.16
C ILE A 87 3.77 -20.31 31.20
N VAL A 88 2.46 -20.06 31.23
CA VAL A 88 1.87 -18.71 31.16
C VAL A 88 2.01 -17.97 32.49
N ASP A 89 2.52 -16.74 32.47
CA ASP A 89 2.40 -15.84 33.62
C ASP A 89 1.06 -15.11 33.59
N ASN A 90 0.15 -15.50 34.47
CA ASN A 90 -1.21 -14.94 34.55
C ASN A 90 -1.24 -13.43 34.85
N ARG A 91 -0.24 -12.87 35.54
CA ARG A 91 -0.23 -11.43 35.85
C ARG A 91 0.00 -10.61 34.58
N TRP A 92 0.97 -11.05 33.77
CA TRP A 92 1.24 -10.43 32.48
C TRP A 92 0.15 -10.74 31.46
N LEU A 93 -0.43 -11.94 31.46
CA LEU A 93 -1.54 -12.28 30.56
C LEU A 93 -2.80 -11.44 30.81
N LEU A 94 -3.19 -11.23 32.07
CA LEU A 94 -4.37 -10.39 32.36
C LEU A 94 -4.15 -8.94 31.96
N LEU A 95 -2.93 -8.41 32.13
CA LEU A 95 -2.55 -7.09 31.59
C LEU A 95 -2.59 -7.09 30.05
N TYR A 96 -2.13 -8.17 29.43
CA TYR A 96 -2.08 -8.32 27.98
C TYR A 96 -3.45 -8.09 27.34
N VAL A 97 -4.47 -8.80 27.83
CA VAL A 97 -5.83 -8.80 27.25
C VAL A 97 -6.45 -7.40 27.21
N LEU A 98 -6.21 -6.57 28.23
CA LEU A 98 -6.80 -5.23 28.32
C LEU A 98 -6.32 -4.30 27.19
N VAL A 99 -5.00 -4.21 27.03
CA VAL A 99 -4.40 -3.34 26.00
C VAL A 99 -4.58 -3.95 24.61
N PHE A 100 -4.59 -5.28 24.50
CA PHE A 100 -4.89 -5.98 23.25
C PHE A 100 -6.28 -5.60 22.70
N ILE A 101 -7.32 -5.67 23.53
CA ILE A 101 -8.69 -5.26 23.15
C ILE A 101 -8.73 -3.77 22.82
N PHE A 102 -8.07 -2.92 23.61
CA PHE A 102 -7.99 -1.49 23.36
C PHE A 102 -7.35 -1.18 21.99
N ALA A 103 -6.22 -1.81 21.66
CA ALA A 103 -5.53 -1.59 20.39
C ALA A 103 -6.40 -1.94 19.18
N ILE A 104 -7.14 -3.06 19.25
CA ILE A 104 -8.09 -3.47 18.21
C ILE A 104 -9.21 -2.43 18.07
N TRP A 105 -9.89 -2.11 19.16
CA TRP A 105 -11.00 -1.15 19.16
C TRP A 105 -10.57 0.25 18.68
N ASP A 106 -9.45 0.76 19.20
CA ASP A 106 -8.98 2.11 18.87
C ASP A 106 -8.57 2.20 17.38
N SER A 107 -7.89 1.17 16.86
CA SER A 107 -7.52 1.13 15.45
C SER A 107 -8.73 1.09 14.51
N TYR A 108 -9.78 0.35 14.88
CA TYR A 108 -11.06 0.33 14.16
C TYR A 108 -11.72 1.72 14.17
N ARG A 109 -11.82 2.35 15.35
CA ARG A 109 -12.46 3.66 15.51
C ARG A 109 -11.70 4.76 14.76
N LEU A 110 -10.37 4.73 14.79
CA LEU A 110 -9.53 5.66 14.04
C LEU A 110 -9.70 5.47 12.53
N ALA A 111 -9.81 4.24 12.04
CA ALA A 111 -10.06 3.97 10.62
C ALA A 111 -11.36 4.61 10.15
N LEU A 112 -12.45 4.50 10.93
CA LEU A 112 -13.72 5.17 10.64
C LEU A 112 -13.57 6.70 10.57
N GLN A 113 -12.87 7.28 11.54
CA GLN A 113 -12.64 8.73 11.58
C GLN A 113 -11.80 9.21 10.38
N PHE A 114 -10.74 8.49 10.03
CA PHE A 114 -9.87 8.84 8.91
C PHE A 114 -10.56 8.66 7.56
N ASN A 115 -11.46 7.68 7.42
CA ASN A 115 -12.29 7.53 6.23
C ASN A 115 -13.18 8.76 6.01
N GLN A 116 -13.79 9.31 7.07
CA GLN A 116 -14.59 10.54 6.96
C GLN A 116 -13.75 11.72 6.48
N LEU A 117 -12.53 11.87 7.00
CA LEU A 117 -11.59 12.90 6.56
C LEU A 117 -11.15 12.70 5.11
N ALA A 118 -10.89 11.46 4.71
CA ALA A 118 -10.53 11.12 3.33
C ALA A 118 -11.64 11.50 2.33
N ILE A 119 -12.91 11.22 2.69
CA ILE A 119 -14.07 11.57 1.87
C ILE A 119 -14.22 13.10 1.76
N LEU A 120 -14.07 13.83 2.87
CA LEU A 120 -14.17 15.30 2.86
C LEU A 120 -13.07 15.92 2.00
N ALA A 121 -11.81 15.48 2.15
CA ALA A 121 -10.69 15.97 1.35
C ALA A 121 -10.90 15.69 -0.14
N ASP A 122 -11.38 14.50 -0.49
CA ASP A 122 -11.67 14.14 -1.89
C ASP A 122 -12.80 15.00 -2.51
N ARG A 123 -13.81 15.37 -1.73
CA ARG A 123 -14.92 16.25 -2.19
C ARG A 123 -14.51 17.69 -2.39
N HIS A 124 -13.53 18.16 -1.61
CA HIS A 124 -12.97 19.50 -1.75
C HIS A 124 -11.86 19.55 -2.80
N GLU A 125 -11.63 18.46 -3.54
CA GLU A 125 -10.57 18.33 -4.55
C GLU A 125 -9.19 18.72 -4.00
N GLU A 126 -8.95 18.43 -2.71
CA GLU A 126 -7.70 18.75 -2.03
C GLU A 126 -6.59 17.83 -2.52
N THR A 127 -5.47 18.43 -2.90
CA THR A 127 -4.28 17.73 -3.37
C THR A 127 -3.12 17.89 -2.39
N ILE A 128 -1.99 17.28 -2.71
CA ILE A 128 -0.75 17.40 -1.95
C ILE A 128 0.33 18.04 -2.82
N GLN A 129 1.34 18.65 -2.21
CA GLN A 129 2.52 19.09 -2.96
C GLN A 129 3.30 17.84 -3.42
N PRO A 130 3.62 17.71 -4.73
CA PRO A 130 4.20 16.48 -5.27
C PRO A 130 5.69 16.29 -4.92
N VAL A 131 6.38 17.32 -4.45
CA VAL A 131 7.82 17.26 -4.15
C VAL A 131 8.13 17.98 -2.85
N HIS A 132 8.90 17.34 -1.98
CA HIS A 132 9.49 17.94 -0.80
C HIS A 132 11.00 17.68 -0.79
N ILE A 133 11.80 18.76 -0.85
CA ILE A 133 13.26 18.69 -0.85
C ILE A 133 13.77 19.27 0.47
N SER A 134 14.65 18.53 1.12
CA SER A 134 15.33 18.94 2.34
C SER A 134 16.80 18.56 2.28
N ILE A 135 17.60 19.05 3.25
CA ILE A 135 19.02 18.66 3.38
C ILE A 135 19.16 17.15 3.64
N MET A 136 18.15 16.53 4.25
CA MET A 136 18.21 15.12 4.66
C MET A 136 17.79 14.17 3.54
N GLU A 137 16.71 14.49 2.83
CA GLU A 137 16.07 13.59 1.87
C GLU A 137 15.28 14.36 0.80
N ILE A 138 15.14 13.74 -0.38
CA ILE A 138 14.27 14.16 -1.47
C ILE A 138 13.07 13.20 -1.48
N ASN A 139 11.88 13.71 -1.15
CA ASN A 139 10.65 12.93 -1.20
C ASN A 139 9.79 13.40 -2.38
N THR A 140 9.61 12.54 -3.37
CA THR A 140 8.81 12.79 -4.56
C THR A 140 7.59 11.89 -4.59
N LEU A 141 6.47 12.45 -5.02
CA LEU A 141 5.27 11.71 -5.36
C LEU A 141 5.44 11.21 -6.81
N ASP A 142 5.62 9.91 -6.95
CA ASP A 142 5.80 9.24 -8.24
C ASP A 142 5.02 7.92 -8.26
N ARG A 143 4.75 7.44 -9.48
CA ARG A 143 4.08 6.17 -9.67
C ARG A 143 5.06 5.01 -9.52
N ARG A 144 4.75 4.10 -8.61
CA ARG A 144 5.59 2.94 -8.22
C ARG A 144 4.87 1.62 -8.47
N SER A 145 5.61 0.53 -8.63
CA SER A 145 5.01 -0.80 -8.82
C SER A 145 4.68 -1.43 -7.47
N PRO A 146 3.40 -1.75 -7.18
CA PRO A 146 3.02 -2.41 -5.93
C PRO A 146 3.66 -3.79 -5.77
N TRP A 147 3.92 -4.49 -6.88
CA TRP A 147 4.55 -5.81 -6.87
C TRP A 147 6.02 -5.74 -6.47
N VAL A 148 6.73 -4.67 -6.86
CA VAL A 148 8.11 -4.46 -6.43
C VAL A 148 8.14 -4.23 -4.91
N ALA A 149 7.20 -3.46 -4.36
CA ALA A 149 7.07 -3.28 -2.92
C ALA A 149 6.83 -4.61 -2.19
N VAL A 150 5.95 -5.47 -2.73
CA VAL A 150 5.68 -6.81 -2.18
C VAL A 150 6.92 -7.69 -2.19
N VAL A 151 7.63 -7.78 -3.32
CA VAL A 151 8.84 -8.62 -3.45
C VAL A 151 9.87 -8.21 -2.41
N TRP A 152 10.11 -6.90 -2.25
CA TRP A 152 11.06 -6.41 -1.24
C TRP A 152 10.60 -6.69 0.19
N SER A 153 9.30 -6.60 0.49
CA SER A 153 8.77 -6.99 1.82
C SER A 153 8.84 -8.49 2.10
N VAL A 154 8.78 -9.36 1.07
CA VAL A 154 8.99 -10.81 1.22
C VAL A 154 10.46 -11.13 1.48
N VAL A 155 11.39 -10.41 0.85
CA VAL A 155 12.83 -10.61 1.06
C VAL A 155 13.23 -10.18 2.47
N ALA A 156 12.88 -8.95 2.86
CA ALA A 156 13.08 -8.47 4.22
C ALA A 156 11.97 -7.46 4.58
N PRO A 157 11.13 -7.77 5.58
CA PRO A 157 10.11 -6.86 6.08
C PRO A 157 10.66 -5.46 6.34
N GLY A 158 10.04 -4.46 5.70
CA GLY A 158 10.43 -3.04 5.77
C GLY A 158 11.16 -2.50 4.54
N LEU A 159 11.76 -3.34 3.68
CA LEU A 159 12.37 -2.85 2.43
C LEU A 159 11.32 -2.28 1.45
N GLY A 160 10.13 -2.89 1.37
CA GLY A 160 9.01 -2.34 0.58
C GLY A 160 8.53 -0.96 1.05
N HIS A 161 8.65 -0.67 2.34
CA HIS A 161 8.35 0.64 2.92
C HIS A 161 9.42 1.68 2.58
N ILE A 162 10.69 1.30 2.57
CA ILE A 162 11.76 2.17 2.08
C ILE A 162 11.55 2.47 0.59
N TYR A 163 11.20 1.45 -0.21
CA TYR A 163 10.84 1.61 -1.61
C TYR A 163 9.66 2.58 -1.84
N THR A 164 8.85 2.89 -0.83
CA THR A 164 7.73 3.86 -0.90
C THR A 164 7.98 5.16 -0.13
N HIS A 165 9.23 5.45 0.26
CA HIS A 165 9.61 6.57 1.16
C HIS A 165 8.85 6.62 2.48
N ARG A 166 8.41 5.48 3.03
CA ARG A 166 7.86 5.39 4.39
C ARG A 166 8.97 5.02 5.37
N ILE A 167 9.98 5.88 5.47
CA ILE A 167 11.26 5.61 6.12
C ILE A 167 11.10 5.15 7.59
N PRO A 168 10.30 5.81 8.46
CA PRO A 168 10.13 5.38 9.84
C PRO A 168 9.63 3.94 9.97
N THR A 169 8.60 3.58 9.20
CA THR A 169 8.04 2.22 9.22
C THR A 169 9.03 1.21 8.65
N GLY A 170 9.74 1.56 7.58
CA GLY A 170 10.73 0.67 6.95
C GLY A 170 11.86 0.29 7.90
N PHE A 171 12.54 1.26 8.51
CA PHE A 171 13.59 0.97 9.48
C PHE A 171 13.07 0.27 10.73
N PHE A 172 11.88 0.67 11.22
CA PHE A 172 11.28 0.02 12.38
C PHE A 172 11.04 -1.48 12.14
N LEU A 173 10.46 -1.85 10.99
CA LEU A 173 10.22 -3.24 10.64
C LEU A 173 11.53 -4.01 10.40
N ILE A 174 12.52 -3.40 9.74
CA ILE A 174 13.83 -4.04 9.50
C ILE A 174 14.53 -4.34 10.84
N ILE A 175 14.60 -3.37 11.75
CA ILE A 175 15.25 -3.55 13.05
C ILE A 175 14.60 -4.69 13.83
N TRP A 176 13.28 -4.71 13.91
CA TRP A 176 12.57 -5.76 14.64
C TRP A 176 12.60 -7.10 13.94
N TRP A 177 12.55 -7.15 12.61
CA TRP A 177 12.73 -8.37 11.87
C TRP A 177 14.13 -8.96 12.10
N ILE A 178 15.19 -8.14 12.09
CA ILE A 178 16.55 -8.59 12.43
C ILE A 178 16.61 -9.12 13.86
N ALA A 179 16.03 -8.40 14.83
CA ALA A 179 16.01 -8.84 16.23
C ALA A 179 15.28 -10.19 16.37
N ILE A 180 14.09 -10.33 15.81
CA ILE A 180 13.30 -11.57 15.85
C ILE A 180 14.05 -12.70 15.13
N ALA A 181 14.62 -12.44 13.96
CA ALA A 181 15.39 -13.44 13.20
C ALA A 181 16.63 -13.91 13.97
N TYR A 182 17.30 -13.00 14.68
CA TYR A 182 18.47 -13.32 15.51
C TYR A 182 18.07 -14.19 16.72
N TYR A 183 17.10 -13.75 17.53
CA TYR A 183 16.69 -14.48 18.73
C TYR A 183 15.94 -15.78 18.43
N SER A 184 15.29 -15.90 17.28
CA SER A 184 14.68 -17.16 16.83
C SER A 184 15.68 -18.15 16.23
N PHE A 185 16.95 -17.77 16.04
CA PHE A 185 17.91 -18.54 15.24
C PHE A 185 17.41 -18.84 13.82
N LEU A 186 16.61 -17.93 13.24
CA LEU A 186 15.93 -18.12 11.95
C LEU A 186 16.90 -18.55 10.86
N PHE A 187 17.97 -17.78 10.62
CA PHE A 187 18.89 -18.04 9.52
C PHE A 187 19.70 -19.32 9.71
N GLN A 188 20.08 -19.65 10.95
CA GLN A 188 20.79 -20.89 11.24
C GLN A 188 19.88 -22.11 11.02
N SER A 189 18.62 -22.02 11.46
CA SER A 189 17.64 -23.07 11.22
C SER A 189 17.26 -23.18 9.74
N THR A 190 17.21 -22.08 8.99
CA THR A 190 17.08 -22.08 7.53
C THR A 190 18.26 -22.79 6.86
N GLN A 191 19.50 -22.52 7.31
CA GLN A 191 20.69 -23.20 6.80
C GLN A 191 20.62 -24.71 7.03
N TYR A 192 20.28 -25.15 8.25
CA TYR A 192 20.10 -26.58 8.53
C TYR A 192 18.97 -27.21 7.70
N SER A 193 17.85 -26.50 7.54
CA SER A 193 16.74 -26.95 6.70
C SER A 193 17.16 -27.10 5.23
N ALA A 194 17.95 -26.15 4.71
CA ALA A 194 18.48 -26.20 3.33
C ALA A 194 19.46 -27.36 3.11
N LEU A 195 20.18 -27.78 4.15
CA LEU A 195 21.07 -28.95 4.13
C LEU A 195 20.33 -30.28 4.38
N GLY A 196 19.01 -30.25 4.59
CA GLY A 196 18.22 -31.44 4.93
C GLY A 196 18.37 -31.92 6.38
N LEU A 197 19.02 -31.13 7.24
CA LEU A 197 19.27 -31.44 8.66
C LEU A 197 18.10 -30.96 9.53
N PHE A 198 16.89 -31.46 9.24
CA PHE A 198 15.66 -30.91 9.82
C PHE A 198 15.55 -31.08 11.35
N GLU A 199 16.09 -32.15 11.93
CA GLU A 199 16.10 -32.33 13.39
C GLU A 199 16.96 -31.27 14.08
N GLN A 200 18.10 -30.91 13.50
CA GLN A 200 18.96 -29.84 14.01
C GLN A 200 18.28 -28.48 13.85
N ALA A 201 17.61 -28.27 12.72
CA ALA A 201 16.83 -27.05 12.46
C ALA A 201 15.71 -26.85 13.51
N LYS A 202 14.99 -27.92 13.86
CA LYS A 202 13.94 -27.91 14.89
C LYS A 202 14.49 -27.73 16.31
N ALA A 203 15.65 -28.32 16.60
CA ALA A 203 16.23 -28.28 17.95
C ALA A 203 16.78 -26.90 18.31
N ILE A 204 17.27 -26.12 17.34
CA ILE A 204 17.91 -24.83 17.60
C ILE A 204 16.95 -23.63 17.52
N VAL A 205 15.88 -23.76 16.72
CA VAL A 205 14.99 -22.63 16.46
C VAL A 205 14.15 -22.34 17.71
N ASP A 206 14.15 -21.09 18.16
CA ASP A 206 13.38 -20.71 19.33
C ASP A 206 11.91 -20.48 18.94
N PRO A 207 10.95 -21.27 19.47
CA PRO A 207 9.56 -21.18 19.08
C PRO A 207 8.87 -19.88 19.53
N GLU A 208 9.30 -19.26 20.62
CA GLU A 208 8.67 -18.04 21.15
C GLU A 208 8.91 -16.86 20.21
N TRP A 209 10.15 -16.71 19.76
CA TRP A 209 10.54 -15.65 18.82
C TRP A 209 10.07 -15.93 17.40
N LEU A 210 10.16 -17.19 16.93
CA LEU A 210 9.75 -17.55 15.57
C LEU A 210 8.26 -17.24 15.31
N MET A 211 7.42 -17.40 16.33
CA MET A 211 5.98 -17.15 16.28
C MET A 211 5.59 -15.68 16.03
N TYR A 212 6.52 -14.73 16.13
CA TYR A 212 6.25 -13.34 15.73
C TYR A 212 6.32 -13.10 14.21
N LEU A 213 7.06 -13.94 13.48
CA LEU A 213 7.30 -13.75 12.05
C LEU A 213 6.03 -13.75 11.18
N PRO A 214 5.02 -14.61 11.40
CA PRO A 214 3.79 -14.59 10.60
C PRO A 214 3.16 -13.19 10.51
N SER A 215 2.96 -12.53 11.65
CA SER A 215 2.35 -11.19 11.69
C SER A 215 3.26 -10.15 11.03
N ILE A 216 4.58 -10.21 11.27
CA ILE A 216 5.56 -9.27 10.70
C ILE A 216 5.58 -9.35 9.16
N TYR A 217 5.69 -10.55 8.61
CA TYR A 217 5.68 -10.76 7.16
C TYR A 217 4.34 -10.40 6.55
N GLY A 218 3.24 -10.89 7.14
CA GLY A 218 1.88 -10.60 6.69
C GLY A 218 1.61 -9.11 6.59
N PHE A 219 1.90 -8.37 7.67
CA PHE A 219 1.73 -6.93 7.73
C PHE A 219 2.64 -6.21 6.75
N ALA A 220 3.92 -6.56 6.67
CA ALA A 220 4.87 -5.87 5.80
C ALA A 220 4.52 -6.01 4.31
N ILE A 221 4.07 -7.19 3.90
CA ILE A 221 3.60 -7.45 2.53
C ILE A 221 2.32 -6.65 2.25
N TYR A 222 1.35 -6.72 3.16
CA TYR A 222 0.08 -6.02 3.03
C TYR A 222 0.25 -4.51 2.93
N ASP A 223 0.90 -3.91 3.94
CA ASP A 223 0.98 -2.48 4.11
C ASP A 223 1.83 -1.86 2.99
N ALA A 224 2.92 -2.51 2.56
CA ALA A 224 3.71 -2.06 1.42
C ALA A 224 2.89 -2.05 0.11
N TYR A 225 2.11 -3.11 -0.15
CA TYR A 225 1.25 -3.16 -1.33
C TYR A 225 0.18 -2.06 -1.32
N VAL A 226 -0.58 -1.97 -0.22
CA VAL A 226 -1.72 -1.03 -0.12
C VAL A 226 -1.24 0.40 -0.22
N ASN A 227 -0.18 0.78 0.52
CA ASN A 227 0.32 2.15 0.44
C ASN A 227 0.88 2.46 -0.95
N THR A 228 1.53 1.51 -1.65
CA THR A 228 2.00 1.77 -3.03
C THR A 228 0.84 2.06 -3.96
N VAL A 229 -0.25 1.28 -3.88
CA VAL A 229 -1.46 1.52 -4.69
C VAL A 229 -2.07 2.88 -4.37
N GLU A 230 -2.12 3.26 -3.09
CA GLU A 230 -2.71 4.52 -2.65
C GLU A 230 -1.81 5.73 -2.95
N TYR A 231 -0.49 5.59 -2.93
CA TYR A 231 0.45 6.60 -3.41
C TYR A 231 0.28 6.83 -4.91
N ASN A 232 0.11 5.77 -5.71
CA ASN A 232 -0.17 5.90 -7.14
C ASN A 232 -1.49 6.64 -7.38
N ARG A 233 -2.54 6.33 -6.62
CA ARG A 233 -3.83 7.04 -6.70
C ARG A 233 -3.70 8.51 -6.31
N LEU A 234 -2.84 8.81 -5.35
CA LEU A 234 -2.58 10.18 -4.90
C LEU A 234 -1.81 10.96 -5.96
N PHE A 235 -0.81 10.35 -6.58
CA PHE A 235 -0.08 10.88 -7.73
C PHE A 235 -1.02 11.20 -8.91
N GLU A 236 -1.86 10.25 -9.30
CA GLU A 236 -2.83 10.43 -10.40
C GLU A 236 -3.79 11.59 -10.13
N LYS A 237 -4.30 11.70 -8.89
CA LYS A 237 -5.19 12.81 -8.51
C LYS A 237 -4.49 14.16 -8.57
N GLU A 238 -3.27 14.23 -8.06
CA GLU A 238 -2.46 15.45 -8.08
C GLU A 238 -2.17 15.89 -9.52
N GLN A 239 -1.68 14.96 -10.36
CA GLN A 239 -1.37 15.23 -11.76
C GLN A 239 -2.62 15.58 -12.58
N ALA A 240 -3.76 14.94 -12.32
CA ALA A 240 -5.03 15.28 -12.96
C ALA A 240 -5.48 16.71 -12.59
N ALA A 241 -5.31 17.13 -11.33
CA ALA A 241 -5.62 18.49 -10.91
C ALA A 241 -4.66 19.50 -11.56
N PHE A 242 -3.38 19.16 -11.70
CA PHE A 242 -2.40 19.96 -12.42
C PHE A 242 -2.81 20.18 -13.89
N PHE A 243 -3.20 19.13 -14.62
CA PHE A 243 -3.62 19.26 -16.01
C PHE A 243 -4.93 20.03 -16.18
N LYS A 244 -5.93 19.79 -15.32
CA LYS A 244 -7.17 20.57 -15.32
C LYS A 244 -6.93 22.08 -15.14
N LYS A 245 -5.95 22.43 -14.32
CA LYS A 245 -5.63 23.83 -14.02
C LYS A 245 -4.85 24.52 -15.14
N ASN A 246 -3.89 23.82 -15.77
CA ASN A 246 -2.92 24.45 -16.66
C ASN A 246 -3.14 24.14 -18.16
N TYR A 247 -3.85 23.05 -18.50
CA TYR A 247 -3.96 22.53 -19.86
C TYR A 247 -5.41 22.21 -20.26
N GLN A 248 -6.39 22.89 -19.64
CA GLN A 248 -7.80 22.88 -20.03
C GLN A 248 -8.34 24.30 -20.15
N ASN A 249 -7.61 25.15 -20.89
CA ASN A 249 -8.02 26.52 -21.17
C ASN A 249 -9.38 26.51 -21.91
N PRO A 250 -10.40 27.29 -21.48
CA PRO A 250 -11.67 27.41 -22.18
C PRO A 250 -11.55 27.85 -23.65
N ASP A 251 -10.48 28.57 -23.99
CA ASP A 251 -10.21 29.07 -25.34
C ASP A 251 -9.60 28.00 -26.27
N PHE A 252 -9.26 26.81 -25.75
CA PHE A 252 -8.75 25.72 -26.56
C PHE A 252 -9.80 25.28 -27.60
N LYS A 253 -9.47 25.46 -28.88
CA LYS A 253 -10.34 25.02 -29.99
C LYS A 253 -10.32 23.50 -30.10
N MET A 254 -11.41 22.86 -29.73
CA MET A 254 -11.59 21.43 -29.94
C MET A 254 -11.67 21.08 -31.44
N PRO A 255 -11.22 19.88 -31.87
CA PRO A 255 -11.27 19.39 -33.26
C PRO A 255 -12.70 19.10 -33.77
N THR A 256 -13.63 20.05 -33.69
CA THR A 256 -15.04 19.88 -34.07
C THR A 256 -15.37 20.44 -35.45
N GLY A 257 -14.54 21.33 -35.99
CA GLY A 257 -14.73 22.00 -37.30
C GLY A 257 -13.93 21.40 -38.47
N VAL A 258 -14.12 22.02 -39.64
CA VAL A 258 -13.42 21.76 -40.93
C VAL A 258 -12.19 22.68 -41.08
N GLU A 259 -11.67 23.23 -39.97
CA GLU A 259 -10.46 24.07 -40.01
C GLU A 259 -9.24 23.23 -40.40
N THR A 260 -8.32 23.83 -41.15
CA THR A 260 -7.10 23.23 -41.74
C THR A 260 -6.02 22.82 -40.72
N ASP A 261 -6.35 22.89 -39.43
CA ASP A 261 -5.41 22.71 -38.33
C ASP A 261 -5.29 21.22 -37.99
N MET A 262 -4.08 20.72 -38.09
CA MET A 262 -3.78 19.32 -37.85
C MET A 262 -3.82 19.03 -36.35
N HIS A 263 -4.54 18.00 -35.95
CA HIS A 263 -4.63 17.63 -34.55
C HIS A 263 -4.05 16.24 -34.35
N ILE A 264 -3.10 16.14 -33.43
CA ILE A 264 -2.52 14.88 -33.01
C ILE A 264 -3.07 14.56 -31.63
N THR A 265 -3.66 13.39 -31.50
CA THR A 265 -4.15 12.86 -30.24
C THR A 265 -3.23 11.74 -29.78
N ALA A 266 -2.93 11.73 -28.48
CA ALA A 266 -2.13 10.69 -27.86
C ALA A 266 -2.76 10.29 -26.53
N THR A 267 -2.68 9.00 -26.20
CA THR A 267 -3.04 8.53 -24.87
C THR A 267 -1.78 8.20 -24.08
N PHE A 268 -1.73 8.66 -22.83
CA PHE A 268 -0.64 8.40 -21.90
C PHE A 268 -1.18 7.80 -20.63
N GLU A 269 -0.39 6.97 -19.96
CA GLU A 269 -0.64 6.72 -18.53
C GLU A 269 -0.15 7.91 -17.71
N HIS A 270 -0.83 8.18 -16.59
CA HIS A 270 -0.32 9.11 -15.57
C HIS A 270 1.12 8.76 -15.19
N SER A 271 2.04 9.68 -15.47
CA SER A 271 3.49 9.57 -15.21
C SER A 271 4.20 10.90 -15.42
N LEU A 272 5.38 11.07 -14.82
CA LEU A 272 6.23 12.26 -15.06
C LEU A 272 6.68 12.37 -16.53
N LYS A 273 6.67 11.27 -17.29
CA LYS A 273 7.03 11.25 -18.72
C LYS A 273 6.07 12.07 -19.57
N LEU A 274 4.80 12.12 -19.19
CA LEU A 274 3.80 12.96 -19.85
C LEU A 274 4.10 14.45 -19.66
N GLU A 275 4.47 14.86 -18.45
CA GLU A 275 4.88 16.25 -18.19
C GLU A 275 6.16 16.62 -18.96
N LEU A 276 7.12 15.69 -19.04
CA LEU A 276 8.32 15.86 -19.88
C LEU A 276 7.97 15.98 -21.36
N ALA A 277 7.02 15.19 -21.87
CA ALA A 277 6.57 15.26 -23.26
C ALA A 277 5.94 16.63 -23.58
N ILE A 278 5.08 17.14 -22.69
CA ILE A 278 4.46 18.45 -22.83
C ILE A 278 5.53 19.55 -22.79
N SER A 279 6.47 19.47 -21.85
CA SER A 279 7.58 20.43 -21.75
C SER A 279 8.46 20.44 -23.01
N GLU A 280 8.71 19.27 -23.63
CA GLU A 280 9.46 19.20 -24.89
C GLU A 280 8.67 19.79 -26.07
N LEU A 281 7.34 19.61 -26.13
CA LEU A 281 6.49 20.25 -27.13
C LEU A 281 6.53 21.78 -27.01
N GLU A 282 6.41 22.29 -25.79
CA GLU A 282 6.52 23.73 -25.50
C GLU A 282 7.88 24.28 -25.91
N HIS A 283 8.96 23.56 -25.57
CA HIS A 283 10.32 23.96 -25.95
C HIS A 283 10.55 23.97 -27.47
N LYS A 284 9.84 23.11 -28.21
CA LYS A 284 9.89 23.06 -29.68
C LYS A 284 8.94 24.04 -30.37
N GLY A 285 8.29 24.93 -29.61
CA GLY A 285 7.54 26.05 -30.15
C GLY A 285 6.02 25.85 -30.20
N ILE A 286 5.49 24.75 -29.68
CA ILE A 286 4.03 24.58 -29.54
C ILE A 286 3.55 25.41 -28.36
N ALA A 287 2.64 26.35 -28.60
CA ALA A 287 2.09 27.17 -27.52
C ALA A 287 1.24 26.31 -26.55
N PRO A 288 1.27 26.58 -25.22
CA PRO A 288 0.45 25.87 -24.25
C PRO A 288 -1.05 25.90 -24.58
N ASP A 289 -1.55 26.98 -25.19
CA ASP A 289 -2.95 27.12 -25.62
C ASP A 289 -3.34 26.18 -26.77
N HIS A 290 -2.37 25.53 -27.43
CA HIS A 290 -2.59 24.49 -28.43
C HIS A 290 -2.44 23.07 -27.86
N ILE A 291 -2.26 22.93 -26.54
CA ILE A 291 -2.14 21.64 -25.86
C ILE A 291 -3.30 21.49 -24.88
N CYS A 292 -4.11 20.45 -25.07
CA CYS A 292 -5.18 20.10 -24.16
C CYS A 292 -4.91 18.72 -23.55
N ALA A 293 -4.83 18.66 -22.22
CA ALA A 293 -4.67 17.42 -21.48
C ALA A 293 -5.95 17.09 -20.71
N ILE A 294 -6.57 15.96 -21.03
CA ILE A 294 -7.83 15.51 -20.45
C ILE A 294 -7.58 14.24 -19.65
N PRO A 295 -7.49 14.31 -18.31
CA PRO A 295 -7.46 13.14 -17.46
C PRO A 295 -8.77 12.35 -17.58
N MET A 296 -8.69 11.11 -18.02
CA MET A 296 -9.83 10.24 -18.22
C MET A 296 -10.12 9.48 -16.92
N ASN A 297 -11.28 9.75 -16.31
CA ASN A 297 -11.73 9.01 -15.14
C ASN A 297 -12.68 7.90 -15.56
N THR A 298 -12.51 6.70 -15.01
CA THR A 298 -13.56 5.68 -15.08
C THR A 298 -14.82 6.23 -14.39
N PRO A 299 -16.02 6.10 -14.98
CA PRO A 299 -17.25 6.59 -14.36
C PRO A 299 -17.44 5.93 -12.99
N ARG A 300 -17.23 6.70 -11.91
CA ARG A 300 -17.50 6.24 -10.54
C ARG A 300 -19.01 6.26 -10.34
N LYS A 301 -19.59 5.10 -10.02
CA LYS A 301 -20.99 5.01 -9.60
C LYS A 301 -21.16 5.87 -8.34
N ASN A 302 -22.17 6.74 -8.30
CA ASN A 302 -22.51 7.54 -7.13
C ASN A 302 -22.71 6.60 -5.92
N MET A 303 -21.76 6.63 -4.99
CA MET A 303 -21.85 5.87 -3.74
C MET A 303 -22.62 6.72 -2.72
N GLU A 304 -23.75 6.21 -2.24
CA GLU A 304 -24.51 6.87 -1.18
C GLU A 304 -23.72 6.85 0.15
N ILE A 305 -23.82 7.95 0.90
CA ILE A 305 -23.00 8.23 2.10
C ILE A 305 -23.16 7.12 3.16
N PHE A 306 -24.38 6.63 3.36
CA PHE A 306 -24.68 5.60 4.36
C PHE A 306 -24.23 4.20 3.93
N ASP A 307 -24.28 3.89 2.63
CA ASP A 307 -23.74 2.64 2.10
C ASP A 307 -22.21 2.58 2.23
N SER A 308 -21.50 3.71 2.18
CA SER A 308 -20.03 3.75 2.31
C SER A 308 -19.47 3.44 3.71
N ILE A 309 -20.27 3.65 4.77
CA ILE A 309 -19.82 3.44 6.15
C ILE A 309 -19.93 1.95 6.53
N HIS A 310 -20.86 1.21 5.89
CA HIS A 310 -21.13 -0.19 6.19
C HIS A 310 -20.74 -1.17 5.06
N ARG A 311 -20.64 -0.72 3.80
CA ARG A 311 -20.06 -1.49 2.69
C ARG A 311 -18.72 -0.88 2.28
N ALA A 312 -17.65 -1.49 2.79
CA ALA A 312 -16.29 -1.19 2.38
C ALA A 312 -16.04 -1.73 0.96
N ASP A 313 -16.36 -0.96 -0.08
CA ASP A 313 -15.82 -1.20 -1.44
C ASP A 313 -14.31 -0.85 -1.55
N GLY A 314 -13.69 -0.45 -0.44
CA GLY A 314 -12.24 -0.32 -0.24
C GLY A 314 -11.52 -1.65 -0.03
N MET A 315 -11.98 -2.76 -0.62
CA MET A 315 -11.34 -4.05 -0.48
C MET A 315 -10.07 -4.11 -1.33
N SER A 316 -8.90 -3.77 -0.76
CA SER A 316 -7.60 -4.00 -1.41
C SER A 316 -7.51 -5.45 -1.85
N MET A 317 -7.14 -5.71 -3.11
CA MET A 317 -6.97 -7.08 -3.65
C MET A 317 -6.12 -7.99 -2.73
N PHE A 318 -5.27 -7.39 -1.90
CA PHE A 318 -4.40 -8.07 -0.96
C PHE A 318 -4.95 -8.26 0.46
N ASP A 319 -6.11 -7.72 0.84
CA ASP A 319 -6.67 -7.88 2.20
C ASP A 319 -6.79 -9.37 2.58
N LEU A 320 -7.61 -10.12 1.84
CA LEU A 320 -7.87 -11.53 2.14
C LEU A 320 -6.65 -12.45 1.93
N PRO A 321 -5.87 -12.32 0.82
CA PRO A 321 -4.63 -13.08 0.65
C PRO A 321 -3.64 -12.93 1.80
N THR A 322 -3.42 -11.71 2.28
CA THR A 322 -2.41 -11.49 3.34
C THR A 322 -2.91 -11.94 4.71
N VAL A 323 -4.20 -11.75 5.01
CA VAL A 323 -4.85 -12.31 6.20
C VAL A 323 -4.71 -13.83 6.24
N LEU A 324 -5.16 -14.52 5.18
CA LEU A 324 -5.11 -15.98 5.13
C LEU A 324 -3.68 -16.51 5.08
N GLY A 325 -2.79 -15.87 4.33
CA GLY A 325 -1.36 -16.21 4.31
C GLY A 325 -0.75 -16.12 5.71
N THR A 326 -1.05 -15.06 6.47
CA THR A 326 -0.57 -14.88 7.85
C THR A 326 -1.07 -16.00 8.77
N VAL A 327 -2.38 -16.29 8.73
CA VAL A 327 -3.00 -17.33 9.56
C VAL A 327 -2.41 -18.70 9.21
N PHE A 328 -2.31 -19.01 7.93
CA PHE A 328 -1.76 -20.30 7.48
C PHE A 328 -0.28 -20.41 7.83
N MET A 329 0.51 -19.35 7.67
CA MET A 329 1.91 -19.33 8.09
C MET A 329 2.05 -19.61 9.59
N LEU A 330 1.23 -18.97 10.43
CA LEU A 330 1.21 -19.22 11.87
C LEU A 330 0.97 -20.71 12.18
N PHE A 331 -0.07 -21.29 11.59
CA PHE A 331 -0.36 -22.71 11.73
C PHE A 331 0.73 -23.63 11.16
N GLY A 332 1.31 -23.29 10.02
CA GLY A 332 2.40 -24.01 9.38
C GLY A 332 3.67 -24.01 10.23
N VAL A 333 3.98 -22.88 10.90
CA VAL A 333 5.07 -22.80 11.88
C VAL A 333 4.76 -23.69 13.09
N MET A 334 3.56 -23.57 13.67
CA MET A 334 3.18 -24.34 14.87
C MET A 334 3.23 -25.86 14.65
N TRP A 335 2.60 -26.36 13.58
CA TRP A 335 2.60 -27.79 13.27
C TRP A 335 3.91 -28.25 12.62
N GLY A 336 4.66 -27.35 11.99
CA GLY A 336 5.95 -27.67 11.41
C GLY A 336 7.00 -28.12 12.44
N PHE A 337 6.87 -27.75 13.72
CA PHE A 337 7.66 -28.34 14.80
C PHE A 337 7.43 -29.85 14.99
N MET A 338 6.27 -30.37 14.61
CA MET A 338 5.92 -31.79 14.69
C MET A 338 6.21 -32.53 13.39
N TRP A 339 6.32 -31.82 12.27
CA TRP A 339 6.53 -32.40 10.95
C TRP A 339 8.00 -32.51 10.56
N THR A 340 8.27 -33.31 9.52
CA THR A 340 9.62 -33.69 9.12
C THR A 340 10.44 -32.52 8.57
N TRP A 341 9.85 -31.65 7.75
CA TRP A 341 10.57 -30.52 7.12
C TRP A 341 10.77 -29.31 8.02
N GLY A 342 10.29 -29.38 9.27
CA GLY A 342 10.47 -28.33 10.26
C GLY A 342 9.55 -27.11 10.09
N PRO A 343 9.57 -26.19 11.07
CA PRO A 343 8.66 -25.06 11.15
C PRO A 343 8.90 -24.01 10.06
N ILE A 344 10.12 -23.88 9.53
CA ILE A 344 10.46 -22.87 8.52
C ILE A 344 9.83 -23.22 7.16
N ILE A 345 10.10 -24.43 6.66
CA ILE A 345 9.61 -24.86 5.34
C ILE A 345 8.08 -24.93 5.34
N TRP A 346 7.48 -25.55 6.36
CA TRP A 346 6.02 -25.63 6.46
C TRP A 346 5.37 -24.26 6.68
N GLY A 347 6.00 -23.36 7.43
CA GLY A 347 5.58 -21.97 7.54
C GLY A 347 5.53 -21.27 6.19
N LEU A 348 6.58 -21.39 5.37
CA LEU A 348 6.64 -20.79 4.04
C LEU A 348 5.63 -21.40 3.06
N ILE A 349 5.51 -22.73 3.02
CA ILE A 349 4.52 -23.42 2.18
C ILE A 349 3.11 -22.95 2.55
N ALA A 350 2.80 -22.89 3.85
CA ALA A 350 1.49 -22.47 4.33
C ALA A 350 1.21 -20.99 4.04
N LEU A 351 2.21 -20.11 4.15
CA LEU A 351 2.10 -18.69 3.75
C LEU A 351 1.63 -18.56 2.30
N PHE A 352 2.32 -19.20 1.37
CA PHE A 352 2.00 -19.11 -0.07
C PHE A 352 0.68 -19.83 -0.41
N ALA A 353 0.41 -20.98 0.21
CA ALA A 353 -0.85 -21.70 0.02
C ALA A 353 -2.06 -20.89 0.52
N GLY A 354 -1.98 -20.30 1.73
CA GLY A 354 -3.01 -19.44 2.29
C GLY A 354 -3.22 -18.16 1.47
N GLY A 355 -2.12 -17.55 1.00
CA GLY A 355 -2.18 -16.41 0.09
C GLY A 355 -2.86 -16.74 -1.24
N ALA A 356 -2.48 -17.84 -1.89
CA ALA A 356 -3.09 -18.30 -3.14
C ALA A 356 -4.58 -18.62 -2.95
N LEU A 357 -4.96 -19.26 -1.84
CA LEU A 357 -6.36 -19.51 -1.50
C LEU A 357 -7.14 -18.21 -1.34
N GLY A 358 -6.58 -17.21 -0.64
CA GLY A 358 -7.21 -15.90 -0.48
C GLY A 358 -7.40 -15.17 -1.82
N PHE A 359 -6.43 -15.28 -2.73
CA PHE A 359 -6.58 -14.76 -4.09
C PHE A 359 -7.71 -15.47 -4.85
N ALA A 360 -7.75 -16.80 -4.79
CA ALA A 360 -8.79 -17.58 -5.43
C ALA A 360 -10.19 -17.24 -4.89
N CYS A 361 -10.36 -17.16 -3.56
CA CYS A 361 -11.61 -16.75 -2.92
C CYS A 361 -12.05 -15.36 -3.38
N LYS A 362 -11.14 -14.40 -3.39
CA LYS A 362 -11.45 -13.03 -3.81
C LYS A 362 -11.77 -12.93 -5.29
N TYR A 363 -11.04 -13.65 -6.13
CA TYR A 363 -11.29 -13.74 -7.57
C TYR A 363 -12.67 -14.36 -7.86
N MET A 364 -13.02 -15.45 -7.17
CA MET A 364 -14.35 -16.07 -7.27
C MET A 364 -15.45 -15.13 -6.80
N TYR A 365 -15.27 -14.44 -5.67
CA TYR A 365 -16.22 -13.44 -5.18
C TYR A 365 -16.46 -12.33 -6.22
N TYR A 366 -15.38 -11.80 -6.80
CA TYR A 366 -15.46 -10.77 -7.84
C TYR A 366 -16.22 -11.28 -9.08
N LYS A 367 -15.86 -12.47 -9.57
CA LYS A 367 -16.49 -13.08 -10.76
C LYS A 367 -17.99 -13.36 -10.56
N LEU A 368 -18.40 -13.75 -9.35
CA LEU A 368 -19.78 -14.15 -9.04
C LEU A 368 -20.68 -12.95 -8.71
N TYR A 369 -20.18 -11.96 -7.96
CA TYR A 369 -21.00 -10.88 -7.41
C TYR A 369 -20.80 -9.53 -8.12
N VAL A 370 -19.64 -9.29 -8.74
CA VAL A 370 -19.36 -8.06 -9.49
C VAL A 370 -19.63 -8.31 -10.98
N GLN A 371 -20.88 -8.63 -11.30
CA GLN A 371 -21.33 -8.67 -12.69
C GLN A 371 -21.44 -7.24 -13.25
N ARG A 372 -20.76 -6.99 -14.39
CA ARG A 372 -20.86 -5.81 -15.26
C ARG A 372 -20.22 -4.51 -14.75
N GLN A 373 -18.94 -4.54 -14.39
CA GLN A 373 -18.13 -3.33 -14.54
C GLN A 373 -17.45 -3.39 -15.91
N PRO A 374 -17.53 -2.32 -16.74
CA PRO A 374 -16.66 -2.23 -17.90
C PRO A 374 -15.22 -2.36 -17.41
N ALA A 375 -14.37 -3.03 -18.20
CA ALA A 375 -12.94 -3.08 -17.93
C ALA A 375 -12.50 -1.66 -17.59
N ALA A 376 -11.86 -1.48 -16.42
CA ALA A 376 -11.31 -0.19 -16.06
C ALA A 376 -10.38 0.22 -17.21
N CYS A 377 -10.75 1.24 -17.98
CA CYS A 377 -9.77 1.94 -18.80
C CYS A 377 -8.68 2.34 -17.81
N ASN A 378 -7.43 1.99 -18.12
CA ASN A 378 -6.30 2.42 -17.32
C ASN A 378 -6.40 3.93 -17.14
N ASN A 379 -5.91 4.44 -16.01
CA ASN A 379 -5.92 5.88 -15.72
C ASN A 379 -5.07 6.61 -16.78
N GLU A 380 -5.75 7.00 -17.85
CA GLU A 380 -5.18 7.51 -19.07
C GLU A 380 -5.43 9.01 -19.16
N VAL A 381 -4.47 9.73 -19.70
CA VAL A 381 -4.61 11.14 -20.07
C VAL A 381 -4.66 11.19 -21.58
N LEU A 382 -5.75 11.74 -22.11
CA LEU A 382 -5.85 12.08 -23.52
C LEU A 382 -5.18 13.44 -23.73
N LEU A 383 -4.11 13.45 -24.48
CA LEU A 383 -3.43 14.65 -24.92
C LEU A 383 -3.87 14.98 -26.35
N ILE A 384 -4.34 16.20 -26.57
CA ILE A 384 -4.71 16.72 -27.89
C ILE A 384 -3.80 17.90 -28.18
N VAL A 385 -3.05 17.83 -29.28
CA VAL A 385 -2.12 18.87 -29.70
C VAL A 385 -2.57 19.42 -31.04
N GLY A 386 -2.94 20.70 -31.07
CA GLY A 386 -3.15 21.46 -32.30
C GLY A 386 -1.81 21.91 -32.88
N CYS A 387 -1.55 21.63 -34.15
CA CYS A 387 -0.29 21.97 -34.80
C CYS A 387 -0.46 22.22 -36.30
N GLN A 388 0.56 22.81 -36.92
CA GLN A 388 0.60 22.96 -38.37
C GLN A 388 1.06 21.66 -39.04
N LYS A 389 0.74 21.48 -40.34
CA LYS A 389 1.14 20.28 -41.09
C LYS A 389 2.66 20.03 -41.09
N SER A 390 3.46 21.09 -41.06
CA SER A 390 4.94 21.02 -40.98
C SER A 390 5.45 20.52 -39.62
N GLU A 391 4.67 20.71 -38.55
CA GLU A 391 5.03 20.36 -37.18
C GLU A 391 4.58 18.93 -36.82
N GLY A 392 3.67 18.33 -37.59
CA GLY A 392 3.05 17.05 -37.27
C GLY A 392 4.04 15.91 -37.03
N GLU A 393 5.04 15.72 -37.91
CA GLU A 393 6.06 14.68 -37.73
C GLU A 393 6.90 14.90 -36.47
N MET A 394 7.18 16.17 -36.12
CA MET A 394 7.91 16.51 -34.91
C MET A 394 7.09 16.14 -33.67
N VAL A 395 5.80 16.48 -33.65
CA VAL A 395 4.89 16.19 -32.54
C VAL A 395 4.75 14.68 -32.35
N GLU A 396 4.50 13.91 -33.42
CA GLU A 396 4.42 12.45 -33.35
C GLU A 396 5.70 11.82 -32.79
N LYS A 397 6.87 12.33 -33.21
CA LYS A 397 8.16 11.86 -32.73
C LYS A 397 8.38 12.17 -31.24
N VAL A 398 7.97 13.34 -30.75
CA VAL A 398 8.07 13.69 -29.33
C VAL A 398 7.18 12.78 -28.49
N LEU A 399 5.92 12.61 -28.89
CA LEU A 399 4.94 11.84 -28.14
C LEU A 399 5.30 10.34 -28.11
N SER A 400 5.72 9.78 -29.25
CA SER A 400 6.22 8.39 -29.31
C SER A 400 7.52 8.20 -28.51
N GLY A 401 8.42 9.19 -28.51
CA GLY A 401 9.65 9.18 -27.73
C GLY A 401 9.44 9.13 -26.22
N HIS A 402 8.28 9.61 -25.73
CA HIS A 402 7.91 9.66 -24.31
C HIS A 402 6.94 8.56 -23.87
N LEU A 403 6.86 7.45 -24.63
CA LEU A 403 6.02 6.29 -24.33
C LEU A 403 4.51 6.57 -24.35
N ALA A 404 4.03 7.33 -25.36
CA ALA A 404 2.61 7.34 -25.69
C ALA A 404 2.11 5.90 -25.93
N LEU A 405 0.95 5.56 -25.35
CA LEU A 405 0.32 4.24 -25.53
C LEU A 405 -0.25 4.10 -26.94
N SER A 406 -0.85 5.18 -27.44
CA SER A 406 -1.41 5.26 -28.78
C SER A 406 -1.34 6.68 -29.32
N LEU A 407 -1.30 6.79 -30.64
CA LEU A 407 -1.24 8.04 -31.38
C LEU A 407 -2.29 8.01 -32.50
N GLY A 408 -2.96 9.14 -32.72
CA GLY A 408 -3.91 9.35 -33.80
C GLY A 408 -3.72 10.72 -34.42
N ARG A 409 -3.88 10.82 -35.73
CA ARG A 409 -3.79 12.06 -36.49
C ARG A 409 -5.12 12.36 -37.15
N LYS A 410 -5.61 13.58 -37.00
CA LYS A 410 -6.76 14.12 -37.74
C LYS A 410 -6.24 15.21 -38.66
N GLU A 411 -6.47 15.03 -39.97
CA GLU A 411 -6.04 15.94 -41.04
C GLU A 411 -7.21 16.73 -41.65
#